data_AF-A0A8T5A2S8-F1
#
_entry.id   AF-A0A8T5A2S8-F1
#
_cell.length_a   1.000
_cell.length_b   1.000
_cell.length_c   1.000
_cell.angle_alpha   90.00
_cell.angle_beta   90.00
_cell.angle_gamma   90.00
#
_symmetry.space_group_name_H-M   'P 1'
#
loop_
_entity.id
_entity.type
_entity.pdbx_description
1 polymer ?
#
loop_
_entity_poly.entity_id
_entity_poly.type
_entity_poly.pdbx_seq_one_letter_code
_entity_poly.pdbx_strand_id
1 'polypeptide(L)'
;MKFRRDTSEFYVPDGRPFDDALRRTTHMGICAHQDDLEIMAIHGILECFMAGGRGFLGVTVTDGRGSPRGGPYASYSDEEIRRIRMEEQRKAAVVGGYSGVVFLDYPSSALRGPESRDVVMDLRDLISLARPSTIYTHNPADKHDTHVAVALRVIEALRMLPEGFHPRRLYGCEVWRDLDWMLDEDKVVLDVSAHENLSQALLGIYDSQILGGKRYDLATIGRRRAHATYHDPHAPDAGSAVVYAMDLTPLIREPELSIVEYVIGYIDRFRGDVSDRLERLLKEASVDRP
;
A
#
# COMPACT_ATOMS: atom_id res chain seq x y z
N MET A 1 11.02 18.79 -10.85
CA MET A 1 9.59 19.03 -10.52
C MET A 1 9.49 20.03 -9.37
N LYS A 2 8.45 20.88 -9.32
CA LYS A 2 8.13 21.72 -8.16
C LYS A 2 6.82 21.24 -7.54
N PHE A 3 6.85 20.80 -6.28
CA PHE A 3 5.66 20.41 -5.52
C PHE A 3 4.85 21.64 -5.12
N ARG A 4 3.55 21.45 -4.85
CA ARG A 4 2.66 22.54 -4.42
C ARG A 4 2.89 22.93 -2.97
N ARG A 5 3.35 21.99 -2.15
CA ARG A 5 3.74 22.24 -0.76
C ARG A 5 5.26 22.46 -0.67
N ASP A 6 5.64 23.57 -0.03
CA ASP A 6 7.06 23.98 0.05
C ASP A 6 7.90 23.11 0.99
N THR A 7 7.27 22.33 1.87
CA THR A 7 7.94 21.37 2.76
C THR A 7 8.07 19.98 2.16
N SER A 8 7.56 19.76 0.94
CA SER A 8 7.77 18.52 0.20
C SER A 8 9.23 18.36 -0.18
N GLU A 9 9.73 17.14 -0.11
CA GLU A 9 11.12 16.83 -0.41
C GLU A 9 11.25 15.43 -0.99
N PHE A 10 12.42 15.11 -1.52
CA PHE A 10 12.75 13.78 -2.02
C PHE A 10 14.13 13.36 -1.53
N TYR A 11 14.36 12.05 -1.52
CA TYR A 11 15.65 11.46 -1.21
C TYR A 11 15.96 10.36 -2.22
N VAL A 12 17.18 10.38 -2.77
CA VAL A 12 17.67 9.41 -3.75
C VAL A 12 18.87 8.67 -3.13
N PRO A 13 18.74 7.39 -2.74
CA PRO A 13 19.78 6.66 -2.01
C PRO A 13 21.15 6.60 -2.71
N ASP A 14 21.17 6.55 -4.03
CA ASP A 14 22.41 6.47 -4.83
C ASP A 14 23.00 7.84 -5.20
N GLY A 15 22.43 8.93 -4.69
CA GLY A 15 22.90 10.30 -4.90
C GLY A 15 22.73 10.83 -6.33
N ARG A 16 22.08 10.08 -7.23
CA ARG A 16 21.82 10.53 -8.61
C ARG A 16 20.74 11.62 -8.64
N PRO A 17 20.65 12.39 -9.74
CA PRO A 17 19.59 13.37 -9.91
C PRO A 17 18.20 12.74 -9.77
N PHE A 18 17.26 13.47 -9.16
CA PHE A 18 15.89 12.98 -8.96
C PHE A 18 15.18 12.62 -10.26
N ASP A 19 15.40 13.38 -11.33
CA ASP A 19 14.84 13.06 -12.66
C ASP A 19 15.33 11.69 -13.18
N ASP A 20 16.52 11.23 -12.78
CA ASP A 20 17.03 9.90 -13.11
C ASP A 20 16.37 8.81 -12.24
N ALA A 21 16.04 9.11 -10.99
CA ALA A 21 15.24 8.22 -10.15
C ALA A 21 13.84 8.01 -10.75
N LEU A 22 13.18 9.08 -11.18
CA LEU A 22 11.87 9.02 -11.85
C LEU A 22 11.93 8.17 -13.13
N ARG A 23 12.93 8.40 -14.00
CA ARG A 23 13.07 7.62 -15.26
C ARG A 23 13.31 6.13 -15.05
N ARG A 24 13.94 5.74 -13.95
CA ARG A 24 14.21 4.33 -13.61
C ARG A 24 13.04 3.66 -12.88
N THR A 25 12.02 4.43 -12.51
CA THR A 25 10.87 3.93 -11.77
C THR A 25 10.03 3.01 -12.65
N THR A 26 9.86 1.76 -12.24
CA THR A 26 8.94 0.80 -12.87
C THR A 26 7.80 0.43 -11.93
N HIS A 27 8.05 0.47 -10.62
CA HIS A 27 7.09 0.23 -9.55
C HIS A 27 7.03 1.45 -8.65
N MET A 28 5.83 1.85 -8.25
CA MET A 28 5.64 2.98 -7.34
C MET A 28 4.72 2.58 -6.20
N GLY A 29 5.13 2.82 -4.96
CA GLY A 29 4.25 2.74 -3.80
C GLY A 29 3.82 4.14 -3.38
N ILE A 30 2.52 4.37 -3.22
CA ILE A 30 1.95 5.63 -2.74
C ILE A 30 1.17 5.36 -1.47
N CYS A 31 1.68 5.81 -0.34
CA CYS A 31 1.14 5.51 0.98
C CYS A 31 0.74 6.76 1.78
N ALA A 32 0.10 6.53 2.92
CA ALA A 32 -0.37 7.61 3.78
C ALA A 32 0.78 8.07 4.67
N HIS A 33 1.40 7.15 5.40
CA HIS A 33 2.41 7.44 6.40
C HIS A 33 3.71 6.69 6.12
N GLN A 34 4.80 7.15 6.75
CA GLN A 34 6.07 6.42 6.78
C GLN A 34 5.88 5.12 7.58
N ASP A 35 6.26 3.97 7.00
CA ASP A 35 6.02 2.56 7.42
C ASP A 35 5.10 1.76 6.49
N ASP A 36 4.08 2.41 5.94
CA ASP A 36 3.04 1.76 5.14
C ASP A 36 3.61 1.06 3.88
N LEU A 37 4.64 1.63 3.25
CA LEU A 37 5.23 1.10 2.01
C LEU A 37 5.77 -0.32 2.20
N GLU A 38 6.50 -0.53 3.29
CA GLU A 38 7.14 -1.81 3.61
C GLU A 38 6.11 -2.85 4.09
N ILE A 39 4.92 -2.40 4.50
CA ILE A 39 3.78 -3.26 4.81
C ILE A 39 3.05 -3.65 3.51
N MET A 40 2.59 -2.68 2.74
CA MET A 40 1.61 -2.89 1.68
C MET A 40 2.23 -3.13 0.29
N ALA A 41 3.42 -2.56 0.04
CA ALA A 41 4.09 -2.58 -1.27
C ALA A 41 5.35 -3.45 -1.30
N ILE A 42 5.54 -4.33 -0.31
CA ILE A 42 6.72 -5.21 -0.21
C ILE A 42 6.96 -6.02 -1.49
N HIS A 43 5.90 -6.47 -2.17
CA HIS A 43 6.03 -7.16 -3.45
C HIS A 43 6.76 -6.30 -4.49
N GLY A 44 6.37 -5.03 -4.65
CA GLY A 44 7.03 -4.11 -5.57
C GLY A 44 8.48 -3.80 -5.18
N ILE A 45 8.75 -3.73 -3.87
CA ILE A 45 10.10 -3.57 -3.33
C ILE A 45 10.97 -4.78 -3.70
N LEU A 46 10.49 -6.00 -3.44
CA LEU A 46 11.22 -7.24 -3.74
C LEU A 46 11.45 -7.44 -5.23
N GLU A 47 10.46 -7.14 -6.08
CA GLU A 47 10.61 -7.20 -7.55
C GLU A 47 11.71 -6.26 -8.07
N CYS A 48 11.97 -5.15 -7.38
CA CYS A 48 13.00 -4.18 -7.75
C CYS A 48 14.33 -4.39 -7.02
N PHE A 49 14.33 -5.08 -5.88
CA PHE A 49 15.51 -5.25 -5.05
C PHE A 49 16.59 -6.03 -5.79
N MET A 50 17.75 -5.39 -6.00
CA MET A 50 18.87 -5.94 -6.79
C MET A 50 18.50 -6.38 -8.22
N ALA A 51 17.35 -5.93 -8.75
CA ALA A 51 16.90 -6.28 -10.08
C ALA A 51 17.36 -5.23 -11.10
N GLY A 52 18.27 -5.63 -12.00
CA GLY A 52 18.72 -4.77 -13.09
C GLY A 52 17.55 -4.27 -13.95
N GLY A 53 17.46 -2.94 -14.14
CA GLY A 53 16.44 -2.32 -14.99
C GLY A 53 15.05 -2.14 -14.36
N ARG A 54 14.88 -2.45 -13.06
CA ARG A 54 13.66 -2.15 -12.31
C ARG A 54 13.98 -1.22 -11.14
N GLY A 55 13.04 -0.33 -10.81
CA GLY A 55 13.21 0.64 -9.75
C GLY A 55 11.91 0.85 -9.01
N PHE A 56 11.98 0.78 -7.68
CA PHE A 56 10.86 1.08 -6.79
C PHE A 56 10.98 2.55 -6.34
N LEU A 57 9.92 3.34 -6.51
CA LEU A 57 9.82 4.70 -5.97
C LEU A 57 8.75 4.73 -4.87
N GLY A 58 9.14 5.13 -3.66
CA GLY A 58 8.21 5.33 -2.56
C GLY A 58 7.65 6.76 -2.54
N VAL A 59 6.38 6.92 -2.17
CA VAL A 59 5.74 8.23 -1.97
C VAL A 59 4.94 8.19 -0.68
N THR A 60 5.32 8.99 0.32
CA THR A 60 4.53 9.18 1.54
C THR A 60 3.74 10.48 1.42
N VAL A 61 2.42 10.38 1.41
CA VAL A 61 1.54 11.53 1.16
C VAL A 61 1.47 12.46 2.37
N THR A 62 1.43 11.91 3.58
CA THR A 62 1.26 12.69 4.81
C THR A 62 2.52 12.73 5.68
N ASP A 63 2.56 13.72 6.57
CA ASP A 63 3.70 14.00 7.44
C ASP A 63 3.78 13.11 8.70
N GLY A 64 2.75 12.31 8.99
CA GLY A 64 2.70 11.41 10.14
C GLY A 64 2.86 12.09 11.52
N ARG A 65 2.79 13.43 11.58
CA ARG A 65 3.21 14.20 12.76
C ARG A 65 2.31 14.02 13.97
N GLY A 66 1.03 13.70 13.75
CA GLY A 66 0.02 13.50 14.78
C GLY A 66 -0.14 12.05 15.24
N SER A 67 0.70 11.13 14.75
CA SER A 67 0.56 9.72 15.05
C SER A 67 0.80 9.39 16.53
N PRO A 68 0.17 8.31 17.06
CA PRO A 68 0.41 7.85 18.41
C PRO A 68 1.90 7.59 18.66
N ARG A 69 2.37 7.98 19.84
CA ARG A 69 3.75 7.80 20.28
C ARG A 69 3.77 7.38 21.75
N GLY A 70 4.76 6.56 22.10
CA GLY A 70 4.92 6.00 23.43
C GLY A 70 6.37 5.58 23.66
N GLY A 71 6.65 4.98 24.81
CA GLY A 71 7.98 4.51 25.15
C GLY A 71 9.03 5.64 25.08
N PRO A 72 10.21 5.42 24.47
CA PRO A 72 11.28 6.42 24.35
C PRO A 72 10.87 7.72 23.62
N TYR A 73 9.78 7.68 22.86
CA TYR A 73 9.30 8.78 22.01
C TYR A 73 8.13 9.55 22.62
N ALA A 74 7.71 9.22 23.86
CA ALA A 74 6.54 9.81 24.48
C ALA A 74 6.62 11.34 24.67
N SER A 75 7.83 11.87 24.88
CA SER A 75 8.08 13.32 25.06
C SER A 75 8.38 14.07 23.76
N TYR A 76 8.40 13.39 22.61
CA TYR A 76 8.74 14.02 21.33
C TYR A 76 7.58 14.89 20.84
N SER A 77 7.89 16.11 20.43
CA SER A 77 6.97 17.00 19.72
C SER A 77 6.58 16.46 18.35
N ASP A 78 5.50 16.97 17.78
CA ASP A 78 5.05 16.60 16.43
C ASP A 78 6.12 16.83 15.36
N GLU A 79 6.91 17.89 15.50
CA GLU A 79 7.99 18.20 14.56
C GLU A 79 9.18 17.24 14.71
N GLU A 80 9.52 16.83 15.94
CA GLU A 80 10.55 15.79 16.15
C GLU A 80 10.10 14.44 15.61
N ILE A 81 8.82 14.07 15.79
CA ILE A 81 8.22 12.86 15.23
C ILE A 81 8.20 12.88 13.70
N ARG A 82 7.82 14.01 13.09
CA ARG A 82 7.89 14.19 11.64
C ARG A 82 9.30 13.90 11.14
N ARG A 83 10.32 14.56 11.71
CA ARG A 83 11.72 14.40 11.26
C ARG A 83 12.23 12.98 11.42
N ILE A 84 12.01 12.34 12.57
CA ILE A 84 12.53 10.98 12.80
C ILE A 84 11.89 9.96 11.86
N ARG A 85 10.58 10.06 11.58
CA ARG A 85 9.90 9.16 10.65
C ARG A 85 10.38 9.35 9.21
N MET A 86 10.66 10.59 8.80
CA MET A 86 11.28 10.85 7.49
C MET A 86 12.67 10.20 7.42
N GLU A 87 13.49 10.29 8.47
CA GLU A 87 14.78 9.60 8.55
C GLU A 87 14.65 8.07 8.51
N GLU A 88 13.66 7.50 9.20
CA GLU A 88 13.37 6.06 9.15
C GLU A 88 13.00 5.64 7.72
N GLN A 89 12.12 6.37 7.05
CA GLN A 89 11.76 6.08 5.66
C GLN A 89 12.95 6.23 4.70
N ARG A 90 13.86 7.19 4.91
CA ARG A 90 15.11 7.30 4.14
C ARG A 90 15.99 6.07 4.34
N LYS A 91 16.12 5.57 5.57
CA LYS A 91 16.84 4.32 5.86
C LYS A 91 16.18 3.13 5.18
N ALA A 92 14.85 3.05 5.17
CA ALA A 92 14.12 2.01 4.44
C ALA A 92 14.40 2.09 2.94
N ALA A 93 14.48 3.28 2.35
CA ALA A 93 14.87 3.46 0.96
C ALA A 93 16.31 2.99 0.66
N VAL A 94 17.25 3.19 1.59
CA VAL A 94 18.62 2.65 1.47
C VAL A 94 18.62 1.13 1.56
N VAL A 95 18.01 0.57 2.61
CA VAL A 95 18.01 -0.88 2.89
C VAL A 95 17.25 -1.65 1.80
N GLY A 96 16.13 -1.11 1.32
CA GLY A 96 15.29 -1.68 0.27
C GLY A 96 15.73 -1.37 -1.15
N GLY A 97 16.85 -0.66 -1.34
CA GLY A 97 17.40 -0.36 -2.67
C GLY A 97 16.45 0.44 -3.57
N TYR A 98 15.75 1.43 -3.01
CA TYR A 98 14.77 2.21 -3.77
C TYR A 98 15.48 3.10 -4.80
N SER A 99 14.78 3.37 -5.90
CA SER A 99 15.18 4.42 -6.85
C SER A 99 15.11 5.81 -6.20
N GLY A 100 14.18 6.00 -5.26
CA GLY A 100 14.03 7.19 -4.45
C GLY A 100 12.80 7.11 -3.54
N VAL A 101 12.65 8.10 -2.66
CA VAL A 101 11.43 8.34 -1.89
C VAL A 101 11.05 9.81 -1.98
N VAL A 102 9.75 10.08 -2.10
CA VAL A 102 9.16 11.42 -2.09
C VAL A 102 8.31 11.57 -0.84
N PHE A 103 8.53 12.66 -0.11
CA PHE A 103 7.70 13.09 1.01
C PHE A 103 6.87 14.28 0.56
N LEU A 104 5.56 14.09 0.36
CA LEU A 104 4.67 15.21 0.04
C LEU A 104 4.29 16.04 1.27
N ASP A 105 4.48 15.47 2.46
CA ASP A 105 4.47 16.18 3.75
C ASP A 105 3.17 16.95 4.08
N TYR A 106 2.03 16.52 3.51
CA TYR A 106 0.74 17.11 3.83
C TYR A 106 0.25 16.66 5.21
N PRO A 107 -0.52 17.49 5.94
CA PRO A 107 -1.25 17.00 7.10
C PRO A 107 -2.39 16.07 6.64
N SER A 108 -2.75 15.08 7.43
CA SER A 108 -3.85 14.14 7.10
C SER A 108 -5.19 14.83 6.83
N SER A 109 -5.40 16.03 7.38
CA SER A 109 -6.58 16.86 7.13
C SER A 109 -6.66 17.40 5.69
N ALA A 110 -5.53 17.58 5.00
CA ALA A 110 -5.49 18.10 3.63
C ALA A 110 -6.19 17.16 2.64
N LEU A 111 -6.28 15.87 2.95
CA LEU A 111 -6.90 14.86 2.08
C LEU A 111 -8.43 14.97 1.95
N ARG A 112 -9.09 15.75 2.82
CA ARG A 112 -10.56 15.85 2.92
C ARG A 112 -11.10 17.27 2.67
N GLY A 113 -10.23 18.24 2.40
CA GLY A 113 -10.58 19.65 2.25
C GLY A 113 -10.16 20.26 0.92
N PRO A 114 -10.18 21.60 0.78
CA PRO A 114 -9.77 22.29 -0.44
C PRO A 114 -8.34 21.97 -0.90
N GLU A 115 -7.44 21.72 0.05
CA GLU A 115 -6.04 21.31 -0.21
C GLU A 115 -5.93 19.91 -0.86
N SER A 116 -6.99 19.11 -0.87
CA SER A 116 -6.98 17.79 -1.50
C SER A 116 -6.67 17.88 -3.00
N ARG A 117 -7.06 18.98 -3.64
CA ARG A 117 -6.72 19.25 -5.04
C ARG A 117 -5.22 19.36 -5.24
N ASP A 118 -4.49 19.98 -4.31
CA ASP A 118 -3.04 20.11 -4.45
C ASP A 118 -2.35 18.76 -4.31
N VAL A 119 -2.83 17.92 -3.37
CA VAL A 119 -2.36 16.52 -3.23
C VAL A 119 -2.57 15.74 -4.52
N VAL A 120 -3.78 15.76 -5.08
CA VAL A 120 -4.12 15.06 -6.32
C VAL A 120 -3.22 15.51 -7.46
N MET A 121 -2.98 16.81 -7.57
CA MET A 121 -2.19 17.36 -8.65
C MET A 121 -0.69 17.05 -8.51
N ASP A 122 -0.15 17.04 -7.29
CA ASP A 122 1.23 16.58 -7.02
C ASP A 122 1.38 15.09 -7.35
N LEU A 123 0.43 14.25 -6.96
CA LEU A 123 0.41 12.82 -7.33
C LEU A 123 0.34 12.62 -8.85
N ARG A 124 -0.56 13.34 -9.52
CA ARG A 124 -0.73 13.28 -10.98
C ARG A 124 0.57 13.65 -11.70
N ASP A 125 1.20 14.75 -11.29
CA ASP A 125 2.42 15.24 -11.91
C ASP A 125 3.58 14.25 -11.68
N LEU A 126 3.69 13.67 -10.48
CA LEU A 126 4.71 12.67 -10.16
C LEU A 126 4.52 11.38 -10.96
N ILE A 127 3.29 10.86 -11.03
CA ILE A 127 2.96 9.65 -11.82
C ILE A 127 3.24 9.89 -13.30
N SER A 128 2.87 11.06 -13.83
CA SER A 128 3.08 11.43 -15.24
C SER A 128 4.57 11.45 -15.62
N LEU A 129 5.42 11.92 -14.70
CA LEU A 129 6.88 11.99 -14.90
C LEU A 129 7.55 10.63 -14.73
N ALA A 130 7.17 9.85 -13.72
CA ALA A 130 7.78 8.56 -13.42
C ALA A 130 7.30 7.42 -14.33
N ARG A 131 6.06 7.50 -14.83
CA ARG A 131 5.40 6.47 -15.66
C ARG A 131 5.58 5.03 -15.15
N PRO A 132 5.27 4.74 -13.87
CA PRO A 132 5.40 3.39 -13.34
C PRO A 132 4.47 2.43 -14.10
N SER A 133 4.92 1.21 -14.35
CA SER A 133 4.06 0.15 -14.88
C SER A 133 3.12 -0.43 -13.84
N THR A 134 3.50 -0.35 -12.55
CA THR A 134 2.73 -0.89 -11.43
C THR A 134 2.69 0.14 -10.31
N ILE A 135 1.49 0.40 -9.77
CA ILE A 135 1.30 1.24 -8.58
C ILE A 135 0.68 0.41 -7.46
N TYR A 136 1.23 0.56 -6.25
CA TYR A 136 0.69 0.03 -5.00
C TYR A 136 0.17 1.19 -4.16
N THR A 137 -1.06 1.09 -3.68
CA THR A 137 -1.68 2.05 -2.75
C THR A 137 -2.50 1.28 -1.72
N HIS A 138 -3.11 1.97 -0.77
CA HIS A 138 -4.03 1.36 0.20
C HIS A 138 -5.28 0.76 -0.47
N ASN A 139 -5.82 -0.30 0.12
CA ASN A 139 -7.13 -0.82 -0.25
C ASN A 139 -8.25 0.15 0.19
N PRO A 140 -9.29 0.40 -0.63
CA PRO A 140 -10.37 1.33 -0.28
C PRO A 140 -11.27 0.85 0.88
N ALA A 141 -11.13 -0.40 1.32
CA ALA A 141 -11.88 -0.98 2.45
C ALA A 141 -11.10 -0.92 3.78
N ASP A 142 -9.97 -0.22 3.84
CA ASP A 142 -9.12 -0.17 5.04
C ASP A 142 -9.87 0.40 6.27
N LYS A 143 -9.35 0.13 7.48
CA LYS A 143 -9.92 0.65 8.74
C LYS A 143 -9.49 2.08 9.05
N HIS A 144 -8.52 2.62 8.34
CA HIS A 144 -7.94 3.92 8.62
C HIS A 144 -8.35 4.97 7.58
N ASP A 145 -9.07 6.01 7.99
CA ASP A 145 -9.64 7.02 7.08
C ASP A 145 -8.59 7.70 6.19
N THR A 146 -7.39 8.01 6.71
CA THR A 146 -6.29 8.56 5.89
C THR A 146 -5.85 7.60 4.78
N HIS A 147 -5.85 6.29 5.03
CA HIS A 147 -5.44 5.28 4.04
C HIS A 147 -6.45 5.24 2.90
N VAL A 148 -7.74 5.16 3.25
CA VAL A 148 -8.85 5.23 2.29
C VAL A 148 -8.79 6.54 1.51
N ALA A 149 -8.60 7.68 2.20
CA ALA A 149 -8.51 8.97 1.53
C ALA A 149 -7.35 9.03 0.52
N VAL A 150 -6.15 8.53 0.87
CA VAL A 150 -5.02 8.45 -0.08
C VAL A 150 -5.35 7.58 -1.29
N ALA A 151 -5.94 6.39 -1.09
CA ALA A 151 -6.35 5.53 -2.20
C ALA A 151 -7.29 6.27 -3.17
N LEU A 152 -8.27 7.02 -2.63
CA LEU A 152 -9.17 7.84 -3.44
C LEU A 152 -8.44 8.94 -4.19
N ARG A 153 -7.48 9.65 -3.57
CA ARG A 153 -6.69 10.69 -4.25
C ARG A 153 -5.77 10.11 -5.34
N VAL A 154 -5.25 8.90 -5.15
CA VAL A 154 -4.46 8.19 -6.17
C VAL A 154 -5.33 7.83 -7.38
N ILE A 155 -6.53 7.26 -7.17
CA ILE A 155 -7.47 6.95 -8.25
C ILE A 155 -7.89 8.23 -8.98
N GLU A 156 -8.17 9.31 -8.24
CA GLU A 156 -8.52 10.61 -8.80
C GLU A 156 -7.39 11.19 -9.67
N ALA A 157 -6.14 11.17 -9.17
CA ALA A 157 -4.98 11.61 -9.93
C ALA A 157 -4.76 10.80 -11.21
N LEU A 158 -4.99 9.49 -11.16
CA LEU A 158 -4.90 8.61 -12.32
C LEU A 158 -6.01 8.88 -13.32
N ARG A 159 -7.27 9.05 -12.90
CA ARG A 159 -8.40 9.39 -13.79
C ARG A 159 -8.22 10.73 -14.52
N MET A 160 -7.38 11.63 -14.01
CA MET A 160 -7.05 12.89 -14.67
C MET A 160 -5.99 12.75 -15.76
N LEU A 161 -5.29 11.62 -15.83
CA LEU A 161 -4.26 11.38 -16.84
C LEU A 161 -4.87 10.81 -18.13
N PRO A 162 -4.25 11.05 -19.30
CA PRO A 162 -4.60 10.31 -20.50
C PRO A 162 -4.30 8.82 -20.32
N GLU A 163 -5.08 7.95 -20.97
CA GLU A 163 -4.97 6.49 -20.84
C GLU A 163 -3.54 5.94 -21.04
N GLY A 164 -2.76 6.54 -21.94
CA GLY A 164 -1.37 6.16 -22.20
C GLY A 164 -0.39 6.39 -21.04
N PHE A 165 -0.81 7.06 -19.98
CA PHE A 165 -0.04 7.27 -18.75
C PHE A 165 -0.51 6.37 -17.60
N HIS A 166 -1.61 5.63 -17.75
CA HIS A 166 -2.10 4.75 -16.71
C HIS A 166 -1.14 3.56 -16.52
N PRO A 167 -0.84 3.16 -15.27
CA PRO A 167 -0.08 1.95 -15.03
C PRO A 167 -0.80 0.74 -15.62
N ARG A 168 -0.05 -0.32 -15.89
CA ARG A 168 -0.64 -1.61 -16.28
C ARG A 168 -1.44 -2.21 -15.14
N ARG A 169 -1.02 -1.96 -13.89
CA ARG A 169 -1.65 -2.49 -12.68
C ARG A 169 -1.72 -1.43 -11.58
N LEU A 170 -2.88 -1.30 -10.95
CA LEU A 170 -3.07 -0.54 -9.72
C LEU A 170 -3.58 -1.50 -8.63
N TYR A 171 -2.79 -1.68 -7.58
CA TYR A 171 -3.10 -2.59 -6.49
C TYR A 171 -3.51 -1.83 -5.23
N GLY A 172 -4.66 -2.20 -4.66
CA GLY A 172 -5.12 -1.77 -3.34
C GLY A 172 -4.71 -2.80 -2.29
N CYS A 173 -3.68 -2.49 -1.53
CA CYS A 173 -2.97 -3.42 -0.67
C CYS A 173 -3.35 -3.28 0.81
N GLU A 174 -3.01 -4.31 1.58
CA GLU A 174 -3.35 -4.46 2.98
C GLU A 174 -2.48 -3.62 3.91
N VAL A 175 -3.10 -2.98 4.92
CA VAL A 175 -2.41 -2.46 6.10
C VAL A 175 -3.20 -2.77 7.37
N TRP A 176 -4.23 -1.99 7.70
CA TRP A 176 -5.03 -2.22 8.92
C TRP A 176 -6.18 -3.19 8.69
N ARG A 177 -6.78 -3.18 7.49
CA ARG A 177 -7.73 -4.22 7.10
C ARG A 177 -7.05 -5.24 6.20
N ASP A 178 -7.21 -6.49 6.61
CA ASP A 178 -6.89 -7.69 5.86
C ASP A 178 -7.91 -7.87 4.71
N LEU A 179 -7.50 -8.48 3.60
CA LEU A 179 -8.34 -8.77 2.43
C LEU A 179 -8.76 -10.24 2.34
N ASP A 180 -8.49 -11.05 3.36
CA ASP A 180 -8.92 -12.45 3.42
C ASP A 180 -10.44 -12.65 3.24
N TRP A 181 -11.25 -11.64 3.59
CA TRP A 181 -12.70 -11.64 3.37
C TRP A 181 -13.12 -11.61 1.89
N MET A 182 -12.23 -11.26 0.96
CA MET A 182 -12.53 -11.36 -0.48
C MET A 182 -12.61 -12.84 -0.88
N LEU A 183 -13.30 -13.14 -1.98
CA LEU A 183 -13.25 -14.48 -2.56
C LEU A 183 -11.88 -14.75 -3.18
N ASP A 184 -11.43 -16.00 -3.23
CA ASP A 184 -10.08 -16.31 -3.72
C ASP A 184 -9.88 -15.94 -5.19
N GLU A 185 -10.92 -16.09 -6.01
CA GLU A 185 -10.95 -15.67 -7.42
C GLU A 185 -10.88 -14.14 -7.62
N ASP A 186 -11.22 -13.38 -6.59
CA ASP A 186 -11.20 -11.92 -6.57
C ASP A 186 -9.89 -11.34 -6.03
N LYS A 187 -9.08 -12.16 -5.34
CA LYS A 187 -7.81 -11.76 -4.73
C LYS A 187 -6.70 -11.72 -5.76
N VAL A 188 -5.89 -10.66 -5.73
CA VAL A 188 -4.56 -10.72 -6.30
C VAL A 188 -3.62 -11.25 -5.22
N VAL A 189 -3.10 -12.47 -5.41
CA VAL A 189 -2.12 -13.09 -4.52
C VAL A 189 -0.71 -12.71 -4.96
N LEU A 190 -0.01 -11.98 -4.10
CA LEU A 190 1.35 -11.48 -4.36
C LEU A 190 2.35 -12.32 -3.55
N ASP A 191 3.15 -13.13 -4.23
CA ASP A 191 4.23 -13.90 -3.57
C ASP A 191 5.34 -12.96 -3.08
N VAL A 192 5.64 -13.07 -1.78
CA VAL A 192 6.68 -12.27 -1.10
C VAL A 192 7.60 -13.17 -0.27
N SER A 193 7.71 -14.44 -0.67
CA SER A 193 8.53 -15.46 0.00
C SER A 193 10.02 -15.17 -0.07
N ALA A 194 10.46 -14.46 -1.13
CA ALA A 194 11.86 -14.13 -1.33
C ALA A 194 12.36 -13.07 -0.32
N HIS A 195 13.65 -13.15 0.03
CA HIS A 195 14.34 -12.16 0.86
C HIS A 195 13.62 -11.84 2.19
N GLU A 196 13.19 -12.88 2.92
CA GLU A 196 12.54 -12.72 4.22
C GLU A 196 13.33 -11.82 5.19
N ASN A 197 14.66 -11.96 5.21
CA ASN A 197 15.55 -11.13 6.02
C ASN A 197 15.44 -9.63 5.69
N LEU A 198 15.30 -9.28 4.40
CA LEU A 198 15.08 -7.91 3.96
C LEU A 198 13.71 -7.42 4.42
N SER A 199 12.67 -8.23 4.23
CA SER A 199 11.31 -7.89 4.67
C SER A 199 11.25 -7.58 6.18
N GLN A 200 11.93 -8.38 7.01
CA GLN A 200 12.00 -8.14 8.45
C GLN A 200 12.81 -6.88 8.78
N ALA A 201 13.96 -6.70 8.12
CA ALA A 201 14.80 -5.52 8.32
C ALA A 201 14.05 -4.22 7.98
N LEU A 202 13.33 -4.20 6.86
CA LEU A 202 12.55 -3.05 6.40
C LEU A 202 11.50 -2.62 7.43
N LEU A 203 10.75 -3.56 7.98
CA LEU A 203 9.77 -3.25 9.03
C LEU A 203 10.47 -2.79 10.32
N GLY A 204 11.58 -3.43 10.69
CA GLY A 204 12.33 -3.10 11.92
C GLY A 204 13.01 -1.73 11.93
N ILE A 205 13.06 -1.00 10.80
CA ILE A 205 13.65 0.34 10.71
C ILE A 205 12.82 1.38 11.48
N TYR A 206 11.51 1.16 11.59
CA TYR A 206 10.54 2.12 12.14
C TYR A 206 10.44 2.03 13.67
N ASP A 207 11.58 2.20 14.35
CA ASP A 207 11.70 2.09 15.81
C ASP A 207 10.73 3.03 16.53
N SER A 208 10.57 4.26 16.02
CA SER A 208 9.64 5.26 16.54
C SER A 208 8.18 4.84 16.54
N GLN A 209 7.82 3.89 15.66
CA GLN A 209 6.47 3.35 15.58
C GLN A 209 6.31 2.09 16.43
N ILE A 210 7.33 1.22 16.42
CA ILE A 210 7.30 -0.12 17.00
C ILE A 210 7.42 -0.05 18.53
N LEU A 211 8.38 0.74 19.05
CA LEU A 211 8.59 0.89 20.49
C LEU A 211 7.47 1.70 21.17
N GLY A 212 6.61 2.36 20.38
CA GLY A 212 5.38 2.99 20.85
C GLY A 212 4.30 2.01 21.32
N GLY A 213 4.52 0.69 21.17
CA GLY A 213 3.66 -0.37 21.71
C GLY A 213 2.81 -1.11 20.67
N LYS A 214 2.96 -0.79 19.38
CA LYS A 214 2.27 -1.50 18.29
C LYS A 214 3.29 -2.26 17.45
N ARG A 215 3.53 -3.53 17.80
CA ARG A 215 4.45 -4.46 17.11
C ARG A 215 3.89 -4.95 15.77
N TYR A 216 3.53 -4.02 14.88
CA TYR A 216 3.07 -4.38 13.54
C TYR A 216 4.17 -5.04 12.70
N ASP A 217 5.44 -4.82 13.02
CA ASP A 217 6.56 -5.55 12.44
C ASP A 217 6.39 -7.06 12.57
N LEU A 218 5.98 -7.54 13.76
CA LEU A 218 5.69 -8.95 13.99
C LEU A 218 4.36 -9.37 13.36
N ALA A 219 3.33 -8.53 13.52
CA ALA A 219 1.99 -8.85 13.03
C ALA A 219 1.93 -8.96 11.50
N THR A 220 2.63 -8.08 10.78
CA THR A 220 2.69 -8.07 9.31
C THR A 220 3.39 -9.31 8.78
N ILE A 221 4.52 -9.72 9.36
CA ILE A 221 5.19 -10.98 8.98
C ILE A 221 4.31 -12.19 9.30
N GLY A 222 3.66 -12.20 10.47
CA GLY A 222 2.72 -13.25 10.86
C GLY A 222 1.55 -13.37 9.89
N ARG A 223 0.95 -12.24 9.48
CA ARG A 223 -0.14 -12.21 8.51
C ARG A 223 0.28 -12.80 7.17
N ARG A 224 1.45 -12.41 6.64
CA ARG A 224 1.92 -12.91 5.34
C ARG A 224 2.08 -14.43 5.29
N ARG A 225 2.58 -15.01 6.38
CA ARG A 225 2.68 -16.48 6.54
C ARG A 225 1.30 -17.12 6.71
N ALA A 226 0.43 -16.49 7.52
CA ALA A 226 -0.94 -16.98 7.70
C ALA A 226 -1.69 -17.02 6.36
N HIS A 227 -1.58 -15.97 5.54
CA HIS A 227 -2.14 -15.97 4.19
C HIS A 227 -1.58 -17.10 3.35
N ALA A 228 -0.26 -17.31 3.34
CA ALA A 228 0.36 -18.36 2.52
C ALA A 228 -0.16 -19.77 2.86
N THR A 229 -0.37 -20.04 4.16
CA THR A 229 -0.85 -21.35 4.65
C THR A 229 -2.36 -21.52 4.62
N TYR A 230 -3.14 -20.45 4.81
CA TYR A 230 -4.61 -20.53 4.85
C TYR A 230 -5.29 -20.16 3.51
N HIS A 231 -4.52 -19.87 2.46
CA HIS A 231 -5.07 -19.47 1.17
C HIS A 231 -5.94 -20.57 0.51
N ASP A 232 -5.44 -21.81 0.43
CA ASP A 232 -6.16 -22.92 -0.21
C ASP A 232 -6.21 -24.12 0.75
N PRO A 233 -7.40 -24.51 1.27
CA PRO A 233 -7.53 -25.63 2.20
C PRO A 233 -7.33 -27.02 1.54
N HIS A 234 -7.19 -27.07 0.21
CA HIS A 234 -7.14 -28.30 -0.57
C HIS A 234 -5.84 -28.46 -1.38
N ALA A 235 -4.98 -27.45 -1.42
CA ALA A 235 -3.69 -27.49 -2.09
C ALA A 235 -2.53 -27.23 -1.12
N PRO A 236 -1.33 -27.77 -1.38
CA PRO A 236 -0.12 -27.34 -0.68
C PRO A 236 0.21 -25.87 -0.96
N ASP A 237 0.84 -25.21 0.02
CA ASP A 237 1.29 -23.82 -0.09
C ASP A 237 2.19 -23.60 -1.32
N ALA A 238 1.85 -22.58 -2.13
CA ALA A 238 2.63 -22.19 -3.31
C ALA A 238 3.88 -21.34 -2.96
N GLY A 239 3.93 -20.81 -1.74
CA GLY A 239 5.01 -19.96 -1.21
C GLY A 239 4.98 -19.94 0.32
N SER A 240 6.00 -19.36 0.96
CA SER A 240 6.08 -19.27 2.42
C SER A 240 5.52 -17.96 3.00
N ALA A 241 5.28 -16.96 2.14
CA ALA A 241 4.68 -15.69 2.53
C ALA A 241 3.99 -15.04 1.32
N VAL A 242 2.74 -14.60 1.50
CA VAL A 242 2.00 -13.87 0.46
C VAL A 242 1.36 -12.60 1.04
N VAL A 243 1.04 -11.65 0.17
CA VAL A 243 0.22 -10.47 0.48
C VAL A 243 -0.97 -10.48 -0.45
N TYR A 244 -2.14 -10.11 0.04
CA TYR A 244 -3.31 -9.92 -0.82
C TYR A 244 -3.44 -8.48 -1.28
N ALA A 245 -3.97 -8.31 -2.49
CA ALA A 245 -4.37 -7.02 -3.00
C ALA A 245 -5.71 -7.11 -3.75
N MET A 246 -6.45 -6.01 -3.71
CA MET A 246 -7.57 -5.76 -4.60
C MET A 246 -7.03 -5.19 -5.91
N ASP A 247 -7.42 -5.74 -7.05
CA ASP A 247 -7.16 -5.09 -8.33
C ASP A 247 -8.03 -3.84 -8.46
N LEU A 248 -7.42 -2.66 -8.53
CA LEU A 248 -8.10 -1.38 -8.71
C LEU A 248 -7.94 -0.86 -10.15
N THR A 249 -7.30 -1.63 -11.03
CA THR A 249 -7.08 -1.25 -12.43
C THR A 249 -8.39 -0.92 -13.17
N PRO A 250 -9.51 -1.64 -12.97
CA PRO A 250 -10.78 -1.28 -13.59
C PRO A 250 -11.23 0.16 -13.26
N LEU A 251 -11.01 0.62 -12.03
CA LEU A 251 -11.40 1.97 -11.59
C LEU A 251 -10.69 3.09 -12.34
N ILE A 252 -9.50 2.84 -12.90
CA ILE A 252 -8.77 3.84 -13.69
C ILE A 252 -8.94 3.64 -15.20
N ARG A 253 -9.36 2.46 -15.65
CA ARG A 253 -9.68 2.18 -17.06
C ARG A 253 -11.09 2.64 -17.42
N GLU A 254 -11.99 2.62 -16.46
CA GLU A 254 -13.38 3.07 -16.58
C GLU A 254 -13.62 4.21 -15.57
N PRO A 255 -13.31 5.47 -15.91
CA PRO A 255 -13.39 6.60 -14.98
C PRO A 255 -14.78 6.86 -14.40
N GLU A 256 -15.83 6.40 -15.07
CA GLU A 256 -17.23 6.53 -14.63
C GLU A 256 -17.62 5.44 -13.61
N LEU A 257 -16.81 4.39 -13.41
CA LEU A 257 -17.11 3.32 -12.48
C LEU A 257 -17.12 3.85 -11.04
N SER A 258 -18.23 3.61 -10.33
CA SER A 258 -18.36 4.02 -8.93
C SER A 258 -17.41 3.23 -8.04
N ILE A 259 -16.51 3.92 -7.34
CA ILE A 259 -15.58 3.30 -6.39
C ILE A 259 -16.37 2.59 -5.27
N VAL A 260 -17.48 3.20 -4.84
CA VAL A 260 -18.33 2.63 -3.78
C VAL A 260 -18.97 1.33 -4.26
N GLU A 261 -19.63 1.34 -5.42
CA GLU A 261 -20.28 0.12 -5.94
C GLU A 261 -19.26 -0.97 -6.26
N TYR A 262 -18.08 -0.60 -6.74
CA TYR A 262 -16.98 -1.54 -6.98
C TYR A 262 -16.59 -2.29 -5.71
N VAL A 263 -16.35 -1.57 -4.61
CA VAL A 263 -15.94 -2.17 -3.33
C VAL A 263 -17.08 -2.94 -2.68
N ILE A 264 -18.30 -2.37 -2.67
CA ILE A 264 -19.49 -3.04 -2.13
C ILE A 264 -19.78 -4.34 -2.88
N GLY A 265 -19.54 -4.38 -4.19
CA GLY A 265 -19.70 -5.58 -5.00
C GLY A 265 -18.88 -6.78 -4.50
N TYR A 266 -17.66 -6.56 -3.99
CA TYR A 266 -16.87 -7.65 -3.37
C TYR A 266 -17.49 -8.12 -2.05
N ILE A 267 -18.03 -7.19 -1.24
CA ILE A 267 -18.69 -7.52 0.03
C ILE A 267 -19.97 -8.33 -0.23
N ASP A 268 -20.75 -7.93 -1.22
CA ASP A 268 -21.96 -8.64 -1.61
C ASP A 268 -21.66 -10.03 -2.17
N ARG A 269 -20.55 -10.19 -2.91
CA ARG A 269 -20.08 -11.52 -3.36
C ARG A 269 -19.67 -12.40 -2.18
N PHE A 270 -18.91 -11.88 -1.22
CA PHE A 270 -18.56 -12.64 -0.01
C PHE A 270 -19.81 -13.03 0.78
N ARG A 271 -20.77 -12.10 0.95
CA ARG A 271 -22.07 -12.38 1.57
C ARG A 271 -22.79 -13.51 0.83
N GLY A 272 -22.80 -13.48 -0.50
CA GLY A 272 -23.36 -14.51 -1.37
C GLY A 272 -22.72 -15.88 -1.14
N ASP A 273 -21.39 -15.99 -1.25
CA ASP A 273 -20.68 -17.28 -1.04
C ASP A 273 -21.01 -17.90 0.33
N VAL A 274 -20.96 -17.10 1.39
CA VAL A 274 -21.26 -17.58 2.74
C VAL A 274 -22.71 -18.07 2.83
N SER A 275 -23.68 -17.28 2.36
CA SER A 275 -25.10 -17.66 2.38
C SER A 275 -25.36 -18.92 1.56
N ASP A 276 -24.88 -18.98 0.32
CA ASP A 276 -25.13 -20.10 -0.60
C ASP A 276 -24.49 -21.39 -0.09
N ARG A 277 -23.26 -21.32 0.44
CA ARG A 277 -22.56 -22.46 1.03
C ARG A 277 -23.30 -23.02 2.24
N LEU A 278 -23.77 -22.16 3.13
CA LEU A 278 -24.54 -22.56 4.31
C LEU A 278 -25.87 -23.20 3.92
N GLU A 279 -26.63 -22.57 3.02
CA GLU A 279 -27.91 -23.13 2.54
C GLU A 279 -27.73 -24.48 1.87
N ARG A 280 -26.72 -24.64 1.01
CA ARG A 280 -26.43 -25.89 0.32
C ARG A 280 -26.11 -27.01 1.31
N LEU A 281 -25.20 -26.79 2.25
CA LEU A 281 -24.81 -27.80 3.24
C LEU A 281 -25.95 -28.16 4.21
N LEU A 282 -26.80 -27.20 4.57
CA LEU A 282 -28.00 -27.47 5.37
C LEU A 282 -29.02 -28.33 4.62
N LYS A 283 -29.21 -28.06 3.31
CA LYS A 283 -30.08 -28.87 2.45
C LYS A 283 -29.55 -30.30 2.31
N GLU A 284 -28.26 -30.47 2.01
CA GLU A 284 -27.60 -31.79 1.91
C GLU A 284 -27.77 -32.61 3.21
N ALA A 285 -27.60 -31.98 4.38
CA ALA A 285 -27.77 -32.65 5.67
C ALA A 285 -29.23 -33.03 6.01
N SER A 286 -30.22 -32.45 5.32
CA SER A 286 -31.65 -32.70 5.58
C SER A 286 -32.23 -33.88 4.79
N VAL A 287 -31.51 -34.41 3.79
CA VAL A 287 -31.98 -35.51 2.92
C VAL A 287 -31.94 -36.89 3.62
N ASP A 288 -31.27 -37.01 4.78
CA ASP A 288 -31.09 -38.27 5.53
C ASP A 288 -31.78 -38.31 6.91
N ARG A 289 -32.78 -37.45 7.18
CA ARG A 289 -33.58 -37.58 8.41
C ARG A 289 -34.87 -38.37 8.15
N PRO A 290 -35.06 -39.55 8.78
CA PRO A 290 -36.29 -40.34 8.67
C PRO A 290 -37.51 -39.61 9.26
#